data_AF-A0A7W6H390-F1
#
_entry.id   AF-A0A7W6H390-F1
#
_cell.length_a   1.000
_cell.length_b   1.000
_cell.length_c   1.000
_cell.angle_alpha   90.00
_cell.angle_beta   90.00
_cell.angle_gamma   90.00
#
_symmetry.space_group_name_H-M   'P 1'
#
loop_
_entity.id
_entity.type
_entity.pdbx_description
1 polymer ?
#
loop_
_entity_poly.entity_id
_entity_poly.type
_entity_poly.pdbx_seq_one_letter_code
_entity_poly.pdbx_strand_id
1 'polypeptide(L)'
;MSQEKLGEHLGITFQQIQKYEKGTNRIGASRLQKISEVMAVPVSFFFDGLSDLAPAAVGFSEPSAEFVNDFTVSSESVQLNRAFTRIADPKVRRRIVDLVRSLADAAPDVAPELEPEREPELEPALPTTDGS
;
A
#
# COMPACT_ATOMS: atom_id res chain seq x y z
N MET A 1 11.56 28.65 4.74
CA MET A 1 12.47 27.61 4.22
C MET A 1 12.30 27.56 2.71
N SER A 2 13.36 27.46 1.90
CA SER A 2 13.22 27.28 0.43
C SER A 2 13.02 25.81 0.08
N GLN A 3 12.41 25.53 -1.09
CA GLN A 3 12.21 24.16 -1.60
C GLN A 3 13.53 23.42 -1.81
N GLU A 4 14.57 24.09 -2.32
CA GLU A 4 15.91 23.50 -2.45
C GLU A 4 16.46 23.04 -1.10
N LYS A 5 16.32 23.89 -0.08
CA LYS A 5 16.73 23.56 1.28
C LYS A 5 15.91 22.42 1.87
N LEU A 6 14.61 22.32 1.56
CA LEU A 6 13.78 21.18 1.94
C LEU A 6 14.25 19.88 1.26
N GLY A 7 14.65 19.96 -0.01
CA GLY A 7 15.16 18.82 -0.78
C GLY A 7 16.46 18.27 -0.21
N GLU A 8 17.38 19.17 0.17
CA GLU A 8 18.62 18.83 0.85
C GLU A 8 18.38 18.07 2.17
N HIS A 9 17.43 18.53 3.00
CA HIS A 9 17.11 17.88 4.27
C HIS A 9 16.44 16.50 4.09
N LEU A 10 15.74 16.30 2.98
CA LEU A 10 15.01 15.07 2.68
C LEU A 10 15.80 14.09 1.80
N GLY A 11 16.97 14.50 1.29
CA GLY A 11 17.76 13.72 0.33
C GLY A 11 17.04 13.51 -1.00
N ILE A 12 16.21 14.48 -1.43
CA ILE A 12 15.45 14.42 -2.69
C ILE A 12 15.73 15.65 -3.55
N THR A 13 15.60 15.51 -4.87
CA THR A 13 15.86 16.60 -5.80
C THR A 13 14.76 17.66 -5.77
N PHE A 14 15.09 18.88 -6.18
CA PHE A 14 14.13 19.97 -6.35
C PHE A 14 12.94 19.57 -7.26
N GLN A 15 13.23 18.85 -8.36
CA GLN A 15 12.19 18.32 -9.24
C GLN A 15 11.24 17.34 -8.53
N GLN A 16 11.76 16.55 -7.59
CA GLN A 16 10.92 15.61 -6.82
C GLN A 16 9.96 16.36 -5.88
N ILE A 17 10.41 17.47 -5.27
CA ILE A 17 9.54 18.34 -4.48
C ILE A 17 8.43 18.93 -5.35
N GLN A 18 8.77 19.41 -6.55
CA GLN A 18 7.75 19.91 -7.48
C GLN A 18 6.72 18.84 -7.86
N LYS A 19 7.13 17.56 -7.98
CA LYS A 19 6.18 16.45 -8.24
C LYS A 19 5.25 16.19 -7.05
N TYR A 20 5.76 16.33 -5.83
CA TYR A 20 4.95 16.22 -4.61
C TYR A 20 3.93 17.36 -4.48
N GLU A 21 4.36 18.61 -4.72
CA GLU A 21 3.47 19.77 -4.66
C GLU A 21 2.38 19.73 -5.74
N LYS A 22 2.71 19.23 -6.93
CA LYS A 22 1.74 19.05 -8.03
C LYS A 22 0.87 17.80 -7.86
N GLY A 23 1.12 16.97 -6.85
CA GLY A 23 0.42 15.70 -6.63
C GLY A 23 0.66 14.64 -7.71
N THR A 24 1.64 14.84 -8.60
CA THR A 24 1.96 13.88 -9.67
C THR A 24 2.72 12.68 -9.14
N ASN A 25 3.38 12.82 -7.99
CA ASN A 25 3.90 11.72 -7.19
C ASN A 25 3.23 11.68 -5.82
N ARG A 26 2.77 10.50 -5.40
CA ARG A 26 2.29 10.29 -4.03
C ARG A 26 3.45 10.31 -3.03
N ILE A 27 3.14 10.72 -1.80
CA ILE A 27 4.08 10.75 -0.68
C ILE A 27 3.67 9.65 0.30
N GLY A 28 4.57 8.69 0.55
CA GLY A 28 4.33 7.68 1.59
C GLY A 28 4.37 8.27 3.00
N ALA A 29 3.65 7.67 3.95
CA ALA A 29 3.50 8.17 5.32
C ALA A 29 4.83 8.43 6.06
N SER A 30 5.82 7.54 5.90
CA SER A 30 7.16 7.73 6.48
C SER A 30 7.86 8.99 5.95
N ARG A 31 7.64 9.33 4.67
CA ARG A 31 8.20 10.54 4.07
C ARG A 31 7.47 11.78 4.55
N LEU A 32 6.15 11.72 4.63
CA LEU A 32 5.32 12.81 5.14
C LEU A 32 5.67 13.16 6.59
N GLN A 33 5.98 12.15 7.42
CA GLN A 33 6.48 12.33 8.77
C GLN A 33 7.84 13.05 8.81
N LYS A 34 8.78 12.70 7.93
CA LYS A 34 10.06 13.43 7.83
C LYS A 34 9.88 14.88 7.39
N ILE A 35 8.93 15.14 6.49
CA ILE A 35 8.61 16.50 6.04
C ILE A 35 8.05 17.33 7.21
N SER A 36 7.18 16.74 8.03
CA SER A 36 6.60 17.42 9.20
C SER A 36 7.67 17.81 10.24
N GLU A 37 8.63 16.93 10.50
CA GLU A 37 9.78 17.17 11.36
C GLU A 37 10.66 18.33 10.85
N VAL A 38 11.00 18.31 9.56
CA VAL A 38 11.82 19.35 8.93
C VAL A 38 11.12 20.71 8.91
N MET A 39 9.80 20.71 8.71
CA MET A 39 8.98 21.92 8.73
C MET A 39 8.57 22.38 10.15
N ALA A 40 8.91 21.59 11.18
CA ALA A 40 8.55 21.82 12.57
C ALA A 40 7.04 22.03 12.79
N VAL A 41 6.21 21.27 12.07
CA VAL A 41 4.74 21.26 12.20
C VAL A 41 4.24 19.86 12.52
N PRO A 42 3.11 19.70 13.23
CA PRO A 42 2.46 18.40 13.38
C PRO A 42 2.09 17.82 12.02
N VAL A 43 2.20 16.49 11.84
CA VAL A 43 1.83 15.83 10.57
C VAL A 43 0.37 16.09 10.16
N SER A 44 -0.52 16.35 11.13
CA SER A 44 -1.91 16.73 10.90
C SER A 44 -2.08 18.04 10.12
N PHE A 45 -1.08 18.92 10.13
CA PHE A 45 -1.07 20.17 9.36
C PHE A 45 -1.29 19.92 7.86
N PHE A 46 -0.76 18.83 7.31
CA PHE A 46 -0.92 18.49 5.88
C PHE A 46 -2.32 17.97 5.52
N PHE A 47 -3.16 17.72 6.52
CA PHE A 47 -4.52 17.22 6.34
C PHE A 47 -5.59 18.25 6.73
N ASP A 48 -5.17 19.40 7.26
CA ASP A 48 -6.08 20.48 7.64
C ASP A 48 -6.72 21.07 6.36
N GLY A 49 -8.05 21.18 6.35
CA GLY A 49 -8.82 21.57 5.16
C GLY A 49 -9.14 20.44 4.16
N LEU A 50 -8.69 19.20 4.38
CA LEU A 50 -9.11 18.04 3.56
C LEU A 50 -10.43 17.42 4.03
N SER A 51 -11.03 17.91 5.13
CA SER A 51 -12.28 17.37 5.70
C SER A 51 -13.50 17.54 4.79
N ASP A 52 -13.45 18.43 3.79
CA ASP A 52 -14.52 18.60 2.79
C ASP A 52 -14.36 17.70 1.55
N LEU A 53 -13.24 16.98 1.44
CA LEU A 53 -13.06 15.96 0.42
C LEU A 53 -13.57 14.63 1.00
N ALA A 54 -14.71 14.14 0.50
CA ALA A 54 -15.24 12.81 0.77
C ALA A 54 -14.11 11.77 0.80
N PRO A 55 -14.16 10.73 1.65
CA PRO A 55 -13.01 9.87 1.95
C PRO A 55 -12.53 9.18 0.67
N ALA A 56 -11.57 9.82 -0.01
CA ALA A 56 -10.83 9.21 -1.09
C ALA A 56 -9.98 8.13 -0.42
N ALA A 57 -10.27 6.88 -0.80
CA ALA A 57 -9.59 5.67 -0.36
C ALA A 57 -8.13 5.93 0.01
N VAL A 58 -7.81 5.69 1.29
CA VAL A 58 -6.47 5.83 1.86
C VAL A 58 -5.58 4.77 1.22
N GLY A 59 -5.06 5.07 0.04
CA GLY A 59 -4.24 4.17 -0.77
C GLY A 59 -2.82 4.10 -0.23
N PHE A 60 -2.55 3.10 0.61
CA PHE A 60 -1.21 2.55 0.80
C PHE A 60 -0.98 1.47 -0.26
N SER A 61 -0.35 1.83 -1.38
CA SER A 61 0.14 0.83 -2.33
C SER A 61 1.47 1.28 -2.92
N GLU A 62 2.54 0.68 -2.41
CA GLU A 62 3.72 0.27 -3.18
C GLU A 62 4.09 -1.17 -2.73
N PRO A 63 4.85 -1.93 -3.52
CA PRO A 63 4.48 -3.28 -3.94
C PRO A 63 4.91 -4.36 -2.92
N SER A 64 3.95 -4.79 -2.13
CA SER A 64 3.85 -6.17 -1.60
C SER A 64 2.37 -6.52 -1.32
N ALA A 65 1.47 -5.83 -2.02
CA ALA A 65 0.08 -5.63 -1.63
C ALA A 65 -0.92 -6.57 -2.32
N GLU A 66 -0.47 -7.63 -2.99
CA GLU A 66 -1.40 -8.63 -3.52
C GLU A 66 -1.97 -9.54 -2.41
N PHE A 67 -1.20 -9.82 -1.36
CA PHE A 67 -1.67 -10.74 -0.30
C PHE A 67 -2.40 -10.05 0.86
N VAL A 68 -2.19 -8.75 1.08
CA VAL A 68 -2.75 -8.05 2.25
C VAL A 68 -4.06 -7.33 1.93
N ASN A 69 -4.24 -6.88 0.69
CA ASN A 69 -5.36 -5.99 0.35
C ASN A 69 -6.73 -6.70 0.27
N ASP A 70 -6.76 -7.99 -0.06
CA ASP A 70 -8.02 -8.75 -0.12
C ASP A 70 -8.58 -9.02 1.29
N PHE A 71 -7.72 -9.16 2.30
CA PHE A 71 -8.14 -9.40 3.67
C PHE A 71 -8.51 -8.12 4.44
N THR A 72 -7.81 -6.99 4.18
CA THR A 72 -7.97 -5.75 4.97
C THR A 72 -9.22 -4.92 4.65
N VAL A 73 -9.97 -5.28 3.60
CA VAL A 73 -11.23 -4.59 3.24
C VAL A 73 -12.42 -5.56 3.19
N SER A 74 -12.29 -6.77 3.76
CA SER A 74 -13.48 -7.60 3.97
C SER A 74 -14.34 -6.97 5.07
N SER A 75 -15.65 -6.96 4.89
CA SER A 75 -16.61 -6.46 5.89
C SER A 75 -16.42 -7.14 7.26
N GLU A 76 -15.92 -8.37 7.22
CA GLU A 76 -15.62 -9.28 8.30
C GLU A 76 -14.42 -8.77 9.12
N SER A 77 -13.36 -8.27 8.48
CA SER A 77 -12.18 -7.73 9.17
C SER A 77 -12.50 -6.49 10.00
N VAL A 78 -13.34 -5.59 9.47
CA VAL A 78 -13.80 -4.37 10.15
C VAL A 78 -14.69 -4.71 11.34
N GLN A 79 -15.62 -5.66 11.15
CA GLN A 79 -16.50 -6.14 12.22
C GLN A 79 -15.69 -6.79 13.35
N LEU A 80 -14.69 -7.62 13.02
CA LEU A 80 -13.82 -8.26 14.00
C LEU A 80 -13.03 -7.23 14.81
N ASN A 81 -12.43 -6.22 14.16
CA ASN A 81 -11.68 -5.18 14.86
C ASN A 81 -12.58 -4.37 15.81
N ARG A 82 -13.78 -3.97 15.36
CA ARG A 82 -14.75 -3.24 16.18
C ARG A 82 -15.26 -4.06 17.37
N ALA A 83 -15.46 -5.37 17.19
CA ALA A 83 -15.85 -6.25 18.28
C ALA A 83 -14.70 -6.45 19.28
N PHE A 84 -13.48 -6.68 18.79
CA PHE A 84 -12.30 -6.97 19.59
C PHE A 84 -11.89 -5.79 20.51
N THR A 85 -11.99 -4.56 20.00
CA THR A 85 -11.66 -3.34 20.78
C THR A 85 -12.56 -3.14 22.00
N ARG A 86 -13.81 -3.65 21.98
CA ARG A 86 -14.76 -3.56 23.11
C ARG A 86 -14.48 -4.54 24.25
N ILE A 87 -13.58 -5.51 24.05
CA ILE A 87 -13.26 -6.52 25.05
C ILE A 87 -12.32 -5.88 26.09
N ALA A 88 -12.76 -5.72 27.33
CA ALA A 88 -11.95 -5.08 28.38
C ALA A 88 -10.88 -6.01 28.97
N ASP A 89 -11.17 -7.31 29.09
CA ASP A 89 -10.26 -8.27 29.73
C ASP A 89 -9.13 -8.70 28.77
N PRO A 90 -7.85 -8.40 29.09
CA PRO A 90 -6.72 -8.79 28.26
C PRO A 90 -6.53 -10.31 28.14
N LYS A 91 -6.98 -11.11 29.12
CA LYS A 91 -6.93 -12.57 29.05
C LYS A 91 -7.91 -13.10 27.99
N VAL A 92 -9.09 -12.47 27.87
CA VAL A 92 -10.08 -12.83 26.85
C VAL A 92 -9.58 -12.46 25.46
N ARG A 93 -8.98 -11.28 25.29
CA ARG A 93 -8.33 -10.88 24.03
C ARG A 93 -7.28 -11.90 23.58
N ARG A 94 -6.44 -12.37 24.51
CA ARG A 94 -5.42 -13.37 24.23
C ARG A 94 -6.02 -14.70 23.75
N ARG A 95 -7.05 -15.20 24.42
CA ARG A 95 -7.74 -16.43 24.01
C ARG A 95 -8.35 -16.35 22.60
N ILE A 96 -8.87 -15.19 22.22
CA ILE A 96 -9.42 -14.98 20.87
C ILE A 96 -8.31 -15.02 19.82
N VAL A 97 -7.17 -14.39 20.08
CA VAL A 97 -6.01 -14.44 19.18
C VAL A 97 -5.51 -15.87 19.03
N ASP A 98 -5.40 -16.61 20.14
CA ASP A 98 -4.97 -18.01 20.13
C ASP A 98 -5.95 -18.90 19.32
N LEU A 99 -7.26 -18.67 19.44
CA LEU A 99 -8.28 -19.35 18.64
C LEU A 99 -8.13 -19.05 17.14
N VAL A 100 -8.03 -17.76 16.76
CA VAL A 100 -7.89 -17.37 15.35
C VAL A 100 -6.64 -18.00 14.73
N ARG A 101 -5.52 -18.06 15.46
CA ARG A 101 -4.30 -18.75 15.01
C ARG A 101 -4.53 -20.24 14.80
N SER A 102 -5.13 -20.92 15.77
CA SER A 102 -5.40 -22.36 15.66
C SER A 102 -6.28 -22.72 14.46
N LEU A 103 -7.20 -21.83 14.08
CA LEU A 103 -8.06 -22.02 12.91
C LEU A 103 -7.33 -21.70 11.60
N ALA A 104 -6.45 -20.70 11.59
CA ALA A 104 -5.65 -20.34 10.42
C ALA A 104 -4.62 -21.43 10.07
N ASP A 105 -3.96 -22.01 11.09
CA ASP A 105 -2.97 -23.08 10.92
C ASP A 105 -3.61 -24.42 10.49
N ALA A 106 -4.95 -24.53 10.55
CA ALA A 106 -5.70 -25.72 10.13
C ALA A 106 -6.19 -25.67 8.67
N ALA A 107 -6.02 -24.54 7.97
CA ALA A 107 -6.37 -24.43 6.56
C ALA A 107 -5.22 -25.00 5.69
N PRO A 108 -5.49 -25.98 4.80
CA PRO A 108 -4.45 -26.51 3.92
C PRO A 108 -3.94 -25.39 2.99
N ASP A 109 -2.62 -25.31 2.85
CA ASP A 109 -1.90 -24.45 1.93
C ASP A 109 -2.30 -24.81 0.48
N VAL A 110 -3.29 -24.10 -0.07
CA VAL A 110 -3.62 -24.19 -1.49
C VAL A 110 -2.58 -23.35 -2.21
N ALA A 111 -1.42 -23.97 -2.48
CA ALA A 111 -0.42 -23.38 -3.37
C ALA A 111 -1.09 -23.07 -4.73
N PRO A 112 -0.85 -21.88 -5.31
CA PRO A 112 -1.37 -21.56 -6.62
C PRO A 112 -0.79 -22.56 -7.63
N GLU A 113 -1.67 -23.28 -8.31
CA GLU A 113 -1.33 -24.21 -9.37
C GLU A 113 -0.68 -23.40 -10.50
N LEU A 114 0.65 -23.46 -10.58
CA LEU A 114 1.42 -22.81 -11.64
C LEU A 114 1.01 -23.47 -12.96
N GLU A 115 0.17 -22.78 -13.74
CA GLU A 115 -0.11 -23.19 -15.12
C GLU A 115 1.23 -23.33 -15.87
N PRO A 116 1.48 -24.45 -16.56
CA PRO A 116 2.72 -24.64 -17.30
C PRO A 116 2.83 -23.55 -18.36
N GLU A 117 3.96 -22.84 -18.36
CA GLU A 117 4.26 -21.78 -19.32
C GLU A 117 3.96 -22.27 -20.74
N ARG A 118 3.02 -21.59 -21.43
CA ARG A 118 2.81 -21.82 -22.85
C ARG A 118 4.07 -21.39 -23.58
N GLU A 119 4.78 -22.36 -24.15
CA GLU A 119 5.88 -22.13 -25.08
C GLU A 119 5.42 -21.13 -26.16
N PRO A 120 6.27 -20.15 -26.54
CA PRO A 120 5.92 -19.21 -27.59
C PRO A 120 5.80 -19.97 -28.92
N GLU A 121 4.61 -19.97 -29.51
CA GLU A 121 4.42 -20.39 -30.90
C GLU A 121 5.36 -19.56 -31.79
N LEU A 122 6.36 -20.22 -32.36
CA LEU A 122 7.23 -19.63 -33.38
C LEU A 122 6.35 -19.22 -34.57
N GLU A 123 6.11 -17.92 -34.73
CA GLU A 123 5.48 -17.37 -35.92
C GLU A 123 6.23 -17.86 -37.17
N PRO A 124 5.55 -18.43 -38.18
CA PRO A 124 6.21 -18.83 -39.41
C PRO A 124 6.72 -17.59 -40.16
N ALA A 125 8.02 -17.59 -40.47
CA ALA A 125 8.69 -16.54 -41.21
C ALA A 125 7.93 -16.19 -42.50
N LEU A 126 7.57 -14.91 -42.66
CA LEU A 126 7.01 -14.37 -43.88
C LEU A 126 7.99 -14.62 -45.05
N PRO A 127 7.49 -15.07 -46.23
CA PRO A 127 8.35 -15.25 -47.39
C PRO A 127 8.89 -13.88 -47.82
N THR A 128 10.21 -13.76 -47.85
CA THR A 128 10.91 -12.65 -48.50
C THR A 128 10.48 -12.62 -49.96
N THR A 129 9.76 -11.58 -50.36
CA THR A 129 9.51 -11.29 -51.77
C THR A 129 10.83 -10.90 -52.40
N ASP A 130 11.47 -11.83 -53.09
CA ASP A 130 12.62 -11.55 -53.94
C ASP A 130 12.15 -10.87 -55.22
N GLY A 131 12.96 -9.91 -55.67
CA GLY A 131 12.63 -8.99 -56.75
C GLY A 131 12.55 -9.66 -58.12
N SER A 132 11.66 -9.13 -58.96
CA SER A 132 11.77 -9.12 -60.42
C SER A 132 11.00 -7.93 -60.97
#